data_AF-A0A9D5UT83-F1
#
_entry.id   AF-A0A9D5UT83-F1
#
_cell.length_a   1.000
_cell.length_b   1.000
_cell.length_c   1.000
_cell.angle_alpha   90.00
_cell.angle_beta   90.00
_cell.angle_gamma   90.00
#
_symmetry.space_group_name_H-M   'P 1'
#
loop_
_entity.id
_entity.type
_entity.pdbx_description
1 polymer ?
#
loop_
_entity_poly.entity_id
_entity_poly.type
_entity_poly.pdbx_seq_one_letter_code
_entity_poly.pdbx_strand_id
1 'polypeptide(L)'
;MSFPNQPAIARDGPGNNRVRLDADHVRQSVDWRNVLQALGVDPAHLNGKHHPCPHCGGTDRFRFDNKGGSGSYICGQCGAGDGFSLAAKRMGLDPVRDFSEVVRRVADVGGIGGGEFRPTARVQTMEPAPTPNLKVWQRIKAIAARVIPLSDPAADPARRYLINRGLNDILTDLPDPAVIGCHPALPHWHEGKMTGHHPAIVARVQRIDVVTMGLHCTYLSVDGTKADVSAVKKLTPKLWDGAYTGAAVRLYPMDGDTLHLTEGIESAFAVRLGSGGPAWACLTAGALEAVQIPRGVRSVCVWGDLDASGTGQRAARALADRLAGEGRSVRVLLPPGAIPEGAKGLDWLDVWTQRGRI
;
A
#
# COMPACT_ATOMS: atom_id res chain seq x y z
N MET A 1 -34.42 -60.81 2.63
CA MET A 1 -34.54 -59.35 2.46
C MET A 1 -33.81 -58.71 3.63
N SER A 2 -32.61 -58.20 3.39
CA SER A 2 -31.81 -57.51 4.40
C SER A 2 -31.50 -56.12 3.83
N PHE A 3 -31.95 -55.08 4.52
CA PHE A 3 -31.56 -53.70 4.28
C PHE A 3 -31.05 -53.07 5.60
N PRO A 4 -30.10 -52.13 5.53
CA PRO A 4 -29.09 -51.94 6.57
C PRO A 4 -29.38 -50.78 7.54
N ASN A 5 -28.65 -50.82 8.65
CA ASN A 5 -28.44 -49.76 9.64
C ASN A 5 -28.37 -48.34 9.06
N GLN A 6 -29.21 -47.43 9.56
CA GLN A 6 -28.93 -46.00 9.62
C GLN A 6 -28.55 -45.62 11.06
N PRO A 7 -27.41 -44.97 11.32
CA PRO A 7 -27.16 -44.36 12.61
C PRO A 7 -27.94 -43.05 12.75
N ALA A 8 -28.41 -42.80 13.98
CA ALA A 8 -29.22 -41.67 14.37
C ALA A 8 -28.58 -40.31 14.03
N ILE A 9 -29.40 -39.43 13.44
CA ILE A 9 -29.08 -38.01 13.24
C ILE A 9 -29.14 -37.34 14.62
N ALA A 10 -27.98 -36.99 15.16
CA ALA A 10 -27.90 -36.12 16.34
C ALA A 10 -28.55 -34.78 15.99
N ARG A 11 -29.54 -34.37 16.79
CA ARG A 11 -30.18 -33.06 16.67
C ARG A 11 -29.19 -32.01 17.18
N ASP A 12 -28.60 -31.26 16.26
CA ASP A 12 -27.92 -30.01 16.60
C ASP A 12 -28.94 -29.07 17.26
N GLY A 13 -28.59 -28.59 18.46
CA GLY A 13 -29.36 -27.58 19.18
C GLY A 13 -29.46 -26.27 18.38
N PRO A 14 -30.33 -25.33 18.79
CA PRO A 14 -30.53 -24.09 18.07
C PRO A 14 -29.23 -23.28 18.06
N GLY A 15 -28.50 -23.37 16.94
CA GLY A 15 -27.33 -22.57 16.65
C GLY A 15 -27.74 -21.10 16.65
N ASN A 16 -27.19 -20.33 17.58
CA ASN A 16 -27.29 -18.88 17.60
C ASN A 16 -26.50 -18.33 16.39
N ASN A 17 -27.11 -18.37 15.20
CA ASN A 17 -26.54 -17.88 13.95
C ASN A 17 -26.64 -16.36 13.91
N ARG A 18 -25.85 -15.68 14.75
CA ARG A 18 -25.68 -14.23 14.67
C ARG A 18 -24.80 -13.93 13.44
N VAL A 19 -25.39 -13.24 12.46
CA VAL A 19 -24.69 -12.78 11.24
C VAL A 19 -23.46 -11.96 11.64
N ARG A 20 -22.30 -12.33 11.10
CA ARG A 20 -21.03 -11.62 11.30
C ARG A 20 -21.02 -10.39 10.39
N LEU A 21 -21.06 -9.19 10.98
CA LEU A 21 -21.10 -7.93 10.23
C LEU A 21 -19.69 -7.37 10.03
N ASP A 22 -19.25 -7.23 8.79
CA ASP A 22 -18.08 -6.43 8.41
C ASP A 22 -18.50 -5.23 7.53
N ALA A 23 -17.59 -4.27 7.32
CA ALA A 23 -17.91 -3.04 6.61
C ALA A 23 -18.31 -3.26 5.13
N ASP A 24 -17.80 -4.30 4.49
CA ASP A 24 -18.13 -4.60 3.10
C ASP A 24 -19.53 -5.19 3.00
N HIS A 25 -19.88 -6.08 3.94
CA HIS A 25 -21.23 -6.59 4.11
C HIS A 25 -22.22 -5.45 4.38
N VAL A 26 -21.93 -4.59 5.37
CA VAL A 26 -22.78 -3.42 5.65
C VAL A 26 -22.92 -2.53 4.41
N ARG A 27 -21.84 -2.28 3.66
CA ARG A 27 -21.90 -1.46 2.43
C ARG A 27 -22.85 -2.02 1.38
N GLN A 28 -22.85 -3.34 1.22
CA GLN A 28 -23.65 -4.03 0.19
C GLN A 28 -25.08 -4.29 0.64
N SER A 29 -25.33 -4.31 1.95
CA SER A 29 -26.63 -4.70 2.52
C SER A 29 -27.52 -3.53 2.91
N VAL A 30 -27.01 -2.30 3.01
CA VAL A 30 -27.84 -1.11 3.32
C VAL A 30 -28.34 -0.40 2.07
N ASP A 31 -29.53 0.19 2.14
CA ASP A 31 -29.95 1.22 1.20
C ASP A 31 -29.31 2.57 1.57
N TRP A 32 -28.25 2.93 0.86
CA TRP A 32 -27.52 4.17 1.09
C TRP A 32 -28.36 5.43 1.00
N ARG A 33 -29.40 5.47 0.16
CA ARG A 33 -30.27 6.66 0.09
C ARG A 33 -31.02 6.84 1.40
N ASN A 34 -31.64 5.75 1.88
CA ASN A 34 -32.40 5.78 3.13
C ASN A 34 -31.50 6.03 4.34
N VAL A 35 -30.32 5.41 4.39
CA VAL A 35 -29.37 5.63 5.48
C VAL A 35 -28.90 7.09 5.52
N LEU A 36 -28.47 7.64 4.39
CA LEU A 36 -27.99 9.04 4.36
C LEU A 36 -29.10 10.04 4.64
N GLN A 37 -30.33 9.77 4.18
CA GLN A 37 -31.52 10.54 4.54
C GLN A 37 -31.77 10.51 6.05
N ALA A 38 -31.73 9.34 6.67
CA ALA A 38 -31.92 9.18 8.11
C ALA A 38 -30.81 9.85 8.93
N LEU A 39 -29.60 9.95 8.38
CA LEU A 39 -28.49 10.73 8.95
C LEU A 39 -28.61 12.24 8.68
N GLY A 40 -29.68 12.69 8.02
CA GLY A 40 -30.00 14.10 7.83
C GLY A 40 -29.41 14.73 6.58
N VAL A 41 -29.10 13.94 5.54
CA VAL A 41 -28.85 14.44 4.19
C VAL A 41 -30.19 14.68 3.50
N ASP A 42 -30.35 15.83 2.84
CA ASP A 42 -31.57 16.13 2.08
C ASP A 42 -31.79 15.07 0.96
N PRO A 43 -32.95 14.38 0.92
CA PRO A 43 -33.27 13.40 -0.11
C PRO A 43 -33.17 13.96 -1.54
N ALA A 44 -33.45 15.25 -1.72
CA ALA A 44 -33.33 15.92 -3.01
C ALA A 44 -31.89 15.89 -3.54
N HIS A 45 -30.89 15.82 -2.65
CA HIS A 45 -29.47 15.75 -3.02
C HIS A 45 -29.00 14.34 -3.43
N LEU A 46 -29.80 13.29 -3.21
CA LEU A 46 -29.44 11.88 -3.39
C LEU A 46 -29.98 11.27 -4.70
N ASN A 47 -30.21 12.11 -5.71
CA ASN A 47 -30.86 11.75 -6.98
C ASN A 47 -29.91 11.65 -8.19
N GLY A 48 -28.59 11.73 -7.99
CA GLY A 48 -27.61 11.68 -9.09
C GLY A 48 -27.38 12.98 -9.86
N LYS A 49 -28.07 14.07 -9.50
CA LYS A 49 -27.85 15.40 -10.09
C LYS A 49 -26.90 16.25 -9.24
N HIS A 50 -26.55 17.42 -9.75
CA HIS A 50 -25.69 18.40 -9.09
C HIS A 50 -26.47 19.21 -8.04
N HIS A 51 -25.91 19.33 -6.83
CA HIS A 51 -26.54 19.96 -5.66
C HIS A 51 -25.49 20.65 -4.76
N PRO A 52 -25.92 21.45 -3.77
CA PRO A 52 -25.08 21.84 -2.64
C PRO A 52 -24.48 20.62 -1.93
N CYS A 53 -23.23 20.71 -1.47
CA CYS A 53 -22.63 19.64 -0.69
C CYS A 53 -23.26 19.56 0.70
N PRO A 54 -23.79 18.40 1.14
CA PRO A 54 -24.34 18.23 2.49
C PRO A 54 -23.34 18.43 3.63
N HIS A 55 -22.03 18.49 3.31
CA HIS A 55 -20.96 18.67 4.28
C HIS A 55 -20.29 20.06 4.20
N CYS A 56 -19.87 20.49 3.01
CA CYS A 56 -19.15 21.78 2.84
C CYS A 56 -20.01 22.91 2.25
N GLY A 57 -21.28 22.66 1.93
CA GLY A 57 -22.17 23.64 1.29
C GLY A 57 -21.88 23.88 -0.19
N GLY A 58 -22.05 25.13 -0.63
CA GLY A 58 -21.98 25.53 -2.04
C GLY A 58 -23.34 25.43 -2.76
N THR A 59 -23.32 25.48 -4.10
CA THR A 59 -24.52 25.55 -4.96
C THR A 59 -24.79 24.26 -5.75
N ASP A 60 -23.77 23.67 -6.38
CA ASP A 60 -23.94 22.61 -7.39
C ASP A 60 -22.76 21.60 -7.45
N ARG A 61 -21.88 21.63 -6.44
CA ARG A 61 -20.61 20.91 -6.44
C ARG A 61 -20.69 19.45 -6.04
N PHE A 62 -21.84 18.97 -5.57
CA PHE A 62 -22.04 17.62 -5.05
C PHE A 62 -22.93 16.80 -5.96
N ARG A 63 -22.54 15.55 -6.22
CA ARG A 63 -23.33 14.57 -6.96
C ARG A 63 -23.23 13.20 -6.28
N PHE A 64 -24.36 12.66 -5.85
CA PHE A 64 -24.46 11.30 -5.30
C PHE A 64 -24.76 10.30 -6.42
N ASP A 65 -23.73 9.59 -6.91
CA ASP A 65 -23.86 8.69 -8.05
C ASP A 65 -24.11 7.22 -7.67
N ASN A 66 -23.92 6.86 -6.39
CA ASN A 66 -24.21 5.53 -5.83
C ASN A 66 -23.75 4.35 -6.70
N LYS A 67 -22.58 4.49 -7.35
CA LYS A 67 -22.05 3.49 -8.27
C LYS A 67 -21.81 2.19 -7.53
N GLY A 68 -22.32 1.11 -8.12
CA GLY A 68 -22.23 -0.23 -7.55
C GLY A 68 -22.91 -0.38 -6.18
N GLY A 69 -23.87 0.49 -5.84
CA GLY A 69 -24.54 0.44 -4.54
C GLY A 69 -23.64 0.79 -3.35
N SER A 70 -22.54 1.50 -3.57
CA SER A 70 -21.54 1.82 -2.53
C SER A 70 -21.82 3.09 -1.72
N GLY A 71 -22.89 3.82 -2.07
CA GLY A 71 -23.15 5.15 -1.55
C GLY A 71 -22.19 6.22 -2.10
N SER A 72 -21.55 5.96 -3.24
CA SER A 72 -20.55 6.88 -3.79
C SER A 72 -21.09 8.26 -4.12
N TYR A 73 -20.22 9.25 -3.97
CA TYR A 73 -20.47 10.63 -4.33
C TYR A 73 -19.20 11.32 -4.80
N ILE A 74 -19.38 12.45 -5.48
CA ILE A 74 -18.30 13.34 -5.90
C ILE A 74 -18.63 14.74 -5.43
N CYS A 75 -17.67 15.40 -4.80
CA CYS A 75 -17.71 16.82 -4.48
C CYS A 75 -16.52 17.56 -5.10
N GLY A 76 -16.77 18.65 -5.82
CA GLY A 76 -15.70 19.47 -6.42
C GLY A 76 -14.71 20.08 -5.41
N GLN A 77 -15.11 20.20 -4.14
CA GLN A 77 -14.24 20.71 -3.06
C GLN A 77 -13.76 19.61 -2.11
N CYS A 78 -14.66 18.72 -1.66
CA CYS A 78 -14.30 17.66 -0.71
C CYS A 78 -13.64 16.44 -1.37
N GLY A 79 -13.62 16.36 -2.70
CA GLY A 79 -13.21 15.16 -3.44
C GLY A 79 -14.33 14.11 -3.55
N ALA A 80 -13.96 12.94 -4.08
CA ALA A 80 -14.84 11.77 -4.19
C ALA A 80 -14.80 10.92 -2.91
N GLY A 81 -15.87 10.19 -2.62
CA GLY A 81 -15.96 9.28 -1.47
C GLY A 81 -17.09 8.28 -1.60
N ASP A 82 -17.22 7.42 -0.59
CA ASP A 82 -18.28 6.41 -0.46
C ASP A 82 -19.32 6.78 0.61
N GLY A 83 -20.34 5.92 0.76
CA GLY A 83 -21.43 6.15 1.71
C GLY A 83 -20.97 6.30 3.16
N PHE A 84 -19.96 5.52 3.59
CA PHE A 84 -19.41 5.63 4.95
C PHE A 84 -18.71 6.98 5.15
N SER A 85 -17.93 7.43 4.17
CA SER A 85 -17.24 8.72 4.26
C SER A 85 -18.23 9.90 4.32
N LEU A 86 -19.37 9.81 3.62
CA LEU A 86 -20.42 10.83 3.68
C LEU A 86 -21.19 10.78 5.01
N ALA A 87 -21.49 9.57 5.49
CA ALA A 87 -22.12 9.34 6.79
C ALA A 87 -21.27 9.90 7.93
N ALA A 88 -19.96 9.60 7.95
CA ALA A 88 -19.02 10.12 8.93
C ALA A 88 -19.04 11.66 8.98
N LYS A 89 -18.88 12.29 7.80
CA LYS A 89 -18.95 13.75 7.63
C LYS A 89 -20.25 14.35 8.17
N ARG A 90 -21.38 13.67 7.95
CA ARG A 90 -22.69 14.16 8.41
C ARG A 90 -22.86 14.07 9.92
N MET A 91 -22.25 13.07 10.54
CA MET A 91 -22.24 12.85 11.99
C MET A 91 -21.17 13.66 12.72
N GLY A 92 -20.33 14.43 12.01
CA GLY A 92 -19.19 15.13 12.61
C GLY A 92 -18.07 14.19 13.07
N LEU A 93 -18.00 12.98 12.50
CA LEU A 93 -17.01 11.95 12.80
C LEU A 93 -15.91 11.95 11.73
N ASP A 94 -14.71 11.53 12.12
CA ASP A 94 -13.61 11.31 11.19
C ASP A 94 -13.79 9.94 10.51
N PRO A 95 -13.82 9.87 9.16
CA PRO A 95 -14.12 8.64 8.43
C PRO A 95 -13.04 7.54 8.58
N VAL A 96 -11.85 7.88 9.09
CA VAL A 96 -10.76 6.93 9.32
C VAL A 96 -10.67 6.59 10.81
N ARG A 97 -10.58 7.59 11.68
CA ARG A 97 -10.42 7.40 13.13
C ARG A 97 -11.67 6.77 13.77
N ASP A 98 -12.85 7.22 13.34
CA ASP A 98 -14.12 6.82 13.95
C ASP A 98 -14.85 5.76 13.09
N PHE A 99 -14.13 5.10 12.16
CA PHE A 99 -14.71 4.22 11.14
C PHE A 99 -15.58 3.09 11.72
N SER A 100 -15.16 2.46 12.82
CA SER A 100 -15.96 1.40 13.46
C SER A 100 -17.30 1.92 14.00
N GLU A 101 -17.31 3.12 14.57
CA GLU A 101 -18.55 3.76 15.04
C GLU A 101 -19.43 4.18 13.85
N VAL A 102 -18.82 4.65 12.76
CA VAL A 102 -19.52 4.97 11.51
C VAL A 102 -20.19 3.73 10.95
N VAL A 103 -19.47 2.60 10.83
CA VAL A 103 -20.01 1.34 10.33
C VAL A 103 -21.15 0.84 11.22
N ARG A 104 -20.99 0.91 12.54
CA ARG A 104 -22.02 0.51 13.50
C ARG A 104 -23.29 1.36 13.33
N ARG A 105 -23.17 2.68 13.30
CA ARG A 105 -24.32 3.58 13.13
C ARG A 105 -25.01 3.38 11.78
N VAL A 106 -24.25 3.17 10.72
CA VAL A 106 -24.80 2.85 9.39
C VAL A 106 -25.55 1.51 9.41
N ALA A 107 -25.01 0.48 10.07
CA ALA A 107 -25.68 -0.81 10.21
C ALA A 107 -26.97 -0.70 11.03
N ASP A 108 -26.95 0.06 12.14
CA ASP A 108 -28.11 0.28 12.99
C ASP A 108 -29.22 1.04 12.23
N VAL A 109 -28.87 2.14 11.57
CA VAL A 109 -29.79 2.95 10.75
C VAL A 109 -30.30 2.16 9.54
N GLY A 110 -29.45 1.33 8.96
CA GLY A 110 -29.78 0.46 7.83
C GLY A 110 -30.61 -0.78 8.20
N GLY A 111 -30.97 -0.97 9.47
CA GLY A 111 -31.80 -2.09 9.91
C GLY A 111 -31.08 -3.43 9.95
N ILE A 112 -29.74 -3.44 10.00
CA ILE A 112 -28.90 -4.64 10.05
C ILE A 112 -28.56 -5.04 11.51
N GLY A 113 -29.24 -4.45 12.51
CA GLY A 113 -28.99 -4.71 13.94
C GLY A 113 -29.30 -6.15 14.40
N GLY A 114 -28.36 -6.80 15.09
CA GLY A 114 -28.57 -8.12 15.73
C GLY A 114 -27.31 -8.99 15.96
N GLY A 115 -26.18 -8.66 15.33
CA GLY A 115 -24.90 -9.38 15.50
C GLY A 115 -23.98 -8.76 16.55
N GLU A 116 -23.24 -9.59 17.30
CA GLU A 116 -22.10 -9.12 18.09
C GLU A 116 -21.02 -8.59 17.13
N PHE A 117 -20.81 -7.27 17.15
CA PHE A 117 -19.66 -6.67 16.48
C PHE A 117 -18.38 -7.12 17.20
N ARG A 118 -17.70 -8.13 16.66
CA ARG A 118 -16.33 -8.47 17.07
C ARG A 118 -15.36 -7.65 16.22
N PRO A 119 -14.61 -6.71 16.82
CA PRO A 119 -13.54 -6.01 16.10
C PRO A 119 -12.59 -7.05 15.52
N THR A 120 -12.40 -7.05 14.20
CA THR A 120 -11.33 -7.86 13.60
C THR A 120 -10.00 -7.21 13.92
N ALA A 121 -9.28 -7.87 14.85
CA ALA A 121 -8.00 -7.47 15.42
C ALA A 121 -8.04 -6.11 16.16
N ARG A 122 -7.18 -5.96 17.17
CA ARG A 122 -6.90 -4.65 17.79
C ARG A 122 -6.70 -3.63 16.65
N VAL A 123 -7.65 -2.72 16.47
CA VAL A 123 -7.30 -1.39 15.97
C VAL A 123 -6.41 -0.86 17.07
N GLN A 124 -5.09 -0.97 16.87
CA GLN A 124 -4.20 -0.10 17.60
C GLN A 124 -4.79 1.29 17.40
N THR A 125 -5.27 1.90 18.47
CA THR A 125 -5.61 3.31 18.51
C THR A 125 -4.43 4.04 17.89
N MET A 126 -4.53 4.39 16.60
CA MET A 126 -3.53 5.24 16.00
C MET A 126 -3.72 6.57 16.72
N GLU A 127 -2.72 6.95 17.49
CA GLU A 127 -2.57 8.33 17.93
C GLU A 127 -2.85 9.24 16.71
N PRO A 128 -3.50 10.40 16.92
CA PRO A 128 -3.73 11.34 15.82
C PRO A 128 -2.43 11.51 15.03
N ALA A 129 -2.53 11.35 13.70
CA ALA A 129 -1.35 11.34 12.84
C ALA A 129 -0.51 12.59 13.17
N PRO A 130 0.75 12.42 13.58
CA PRO A 130 1.57 13.54 14.05
C PRO A 130 1.66 14.62 12.98
N THR A 131 1.72 15.87 13.43
CA THR A 131 1.74 17.02 12.53
C THR A 131 2.95 16.92 11.58
N PRO A 132 2.74 16.93 10.26
CA PRO A 132 3.84 16.77 9.32
C PRO A 132 4.76 17.98 9.32
N ASN A 133 6.07 17.74 9.24
CA ASN A 133 7.02 18.80 8.97
C ASN A 133 6.77 19.40 7.58
N LEU A 134 6.19 20.60 7.54
CA LEU A 134 5.76 21.26 6.31
C LEU A 134 6.91 21.55 5.34
N LYS A 135 8.12 21.83 5.85
CA LYS A 135 9.31 22.06 5.00
C LYS A 135 9.72 20.77 4.28
N VAL A 136 9.68 19.65 4.99
CA VAL A 136 9.95 18.32 4.43
C VAL A 136 8.88 17.96 3.40
N TRP A 137 7.61 18.19 3.72
CA TRP A 137 6.50 17.97 2.79
C TRP A 137 6.63 18.79 1.50
N GLN A 138 6.93 20.09 1.62
CA GLN A 138 7.18 20.96 0.47
C GLN A 138 8.35 20.46 -0.38
N ARG A 139 9.43 19.99 0.25
CA ARG A 139 10.58 19.41 -0.44
C ARG A 139 10.22 18.13 -1.19
N ILE A 140 9.47 17.22 -0.56
CA ILE A 140 8.97 16.00 -1.21
C ILE A 140 8.15 16.37 -2.45
N LYS A 141 7.21 17.32 -2.32
CA LYS A 141 6.41 17.80 -3.45
C LYS A 141 7.26 18.40 -4.56
N ALA A 142 8.24 19.23 -4.22
CA ALA A 142 9.11 19.89 -5.19
C ALA A 142 9.96 18.88 -5.98
N ILE A 143 10.50 17.86 -5.30
CA ILE A 143 11.24 16.78 -5.97
C ILE A 143 10.28 15.97 -6.86
N ALA A 144 9.15 15.52 -6.31
CA ALA A 144 8.19 14.69 -7.03
C ALA A 144 7.61 15.37 -8.29
N ALA A 145 7.44 16.69 -8.28
CA ALA A 145 6.97 17.46 -9.43
C ALA A 145 7.96 17.50 -10.61
N ARG A 146 9.23 17.17 -10.38
CA ARG A 146 10.29 17.13 -11.39
C ARG A 146 10.70 15.72 -11.78
N VAL A 147 10.02 14.70 -11.24
CA VAL A 147 10.21 13.31 -11.62
C VAL A 147 9.49 13.06 -12.95
N ILE A 148 10.23 12.57 -13.94
CA ILE A 148 9.73 12.15 -15.23
C ILE A 148 9.57 10.62 -15.26
N PRO A 149 8.65 10.09 -16.09
CA PRO A 149 8.51 8.64 -16.28
C PRO A 149 9.83 7.97 -16.68
N LEU A 150 10.05 6.72 -16.28
CA LEU A 150 11.23 5.95 -16.72
C LEU A 150 11.28 5.73 -18.24
N SER A 151 10.13 5.80 -18.92
CA SER A 151 10.00 5.72 -20.38
C SER A 151 10.36 7.01 -21.10
N ASP A 152 10.43 8.15 -20.40
CA ASP A 152 10.76 9.45 -21.01
C ASP A 152 12.20 9.44 -21.53
N PRO A 153 12.50 9.91 -22.76
CA PRO A 153 13.86 9.93 -23.29
C PRO A 153 14.92 10.50 -22.34
N ALA A 154 14.60 11.56 -21.58
CA ALA A 154 15.50 12.18 -20.62
C ALA A 154 15.79 11.32 -19.37
N ALA A 155 15.05 10.23 -19.16
CA ALA A 155 15.33 9.21 -18.15
C ALA A 155 16.35 8.15 -18.60
N ASP A 156 17.06 8.38 -19.71
CA ASP A 156 18.08 7.49 -20.27
C ASP A 156 19.12 6.98 -19.24
N PRO A 157 19.68 7.79 -18.33
CA PRO A 157 20.57 7.28 -17.29
C PRO A 157 19.91 6.24 -16.37
N ALA A 158 18.62 6.41 -16.05
CA ALA A 158 17.86 5.46 -15.24
C ALA A 158 17.58 4.15 -15.99
N ARG A 159 17.25 4.22 -17.29
CA ARG A 159 17.09 3.01 -18.12
C ARG A 159 18.40 2.27 -18.28
N ARG A 160 19.51 2.97 -18.58
CA ARG A 160 20.85 2.38 -18.62
C ARG A 160 21.22 1.73 -17.29
N TYR A 161 20.85 2.33 -16.16
CA TYR A 161 21.04 1.69 -14.86
C TYR A 161 20.32 0.37 -14.73
N LEU A 162 19.04 0.28 -15.12
CA LEU A 162 18.32 -1.00 -15.08
C LEU A 162 18.95 -2.04 -16.02
N ILE A 163 19.31 -1.64 -17.24
CA ILE A 163 20.03 -2.46 -18.23
C ILE A 163 21.34 -3.02 -17.64
N ASN A 164 22.19 -2.14 -17.09
CA ASN A 164 23.48 -2.49 -16.51
C ASN A 164 23.35 -3.39 -15.27
N ARG A 165 22.16 -3.44 -14.66
CA ARG A 165 21.81 -4.34 -13.55
C ARG A 165 21.17 -5.65 -14.02
N GLY A 166 21.14 -5.93 -15.32
CA GLY A 166 20.54 -7.15 -15.88
C GLY A 166 19.01 -7.13 -15.93
N LEU A 167 18.39 -5.95 -15.78
CA LEU A 167 16.93 -5.77 -15.76
C LEU A 167 16.41 -5.21 -17.08
N ASN A 168 16.96 -5.61 -18.21
CA ASN A 168 16.56 -5.10 -19.53
C ASN A 168 15.05 -5.31 -19.80
N ASP A 169 14.53 -6.48 -19.44
CA ASP A 169 13.17 -6.89 -19.77
C ASP A 169 12.12 -6.07 -19.01
N ILE A 170 12.47 -5.52 -17.84
CA ILE A 170 11.54 -4.68 -17.06
C ILE A 170 11.15 -3.39 -17.79
N LEU A 171 11.93 -2.97 -18.79
CA LEU A 171 11.63 -1.78 -19.58
C LEU A 171 10.33 -1.92 -20.38
N THR A 172 9.85 -3.15 -20.57
CA THR A 172 8.56 -3.47 -21.21
C THR A 172 7.39 -3.57 -20.24
N ASP A 173 7.66 -3.60 -18.93
CA ASP A 173 6.66 -3.71 -17.85
C ASP A 173 6.99 -2.70 -16.73
N LEU A 174 7.23 -1.45 -17.12
CA LEU A 174 7.58 -0.39 -16.19
C LEU A 174 6.39 -0.05 -15.27
N PRO A 175 6.63 0.23 -13.98
CA PRO A 175 5.57 0.64 -13.06
C PRO A 175 4.98 2.02 -13.40
N ASP A 176 3.84 2.34 -12.78
CA ASP A 176 3.20 3.64 -12.90
C ASP A 176 4.18 4.79 -12.54
N PRO A 177 4.33 5.83 -13.38
CA PRO A 177 5.19 6.98 -13.11
C PRO A 177 4.79 7.76 -11.85
N ALA A 178 3.57 7.59 -11.34
CA ALA A 178 3.14 8.11 -10.05
C ALA A 178 3.85 7.41 -8.87
N VAL A 179 4.41 6.22 -9.05
CA VAL A 179 5.13 5.46 -8.03
C VAL A 179 6.65 5.62 -8.15
N ILE A 180 7.19 5.49 -9.36
CA ILE A 180 8.65 5.53 -9.60
C ILE A 180 8.98 6.20 -10.93
N GLY A 181 10.03 7.01 -10.94
CA GLY A 181 10.50 7.71 -12.13
C GLY A 181 11.96 8.12 -12.02
N CYS A 182 12.40 8.97 -12.94
CA CYS A 182 13.72 9.58 -12.92
C CYS A 182 13.62 11.07 -12.58
N HIS A 183 14.47 11.57 -11.71
CA HIS A 183 14.71 13.00 -11.59
C HIS A 183 16.00 13.33 -12.36
N PRO A 184 15.98 14.16 -13.43
CA PRO A 184 17.15 14.35 -14.31
C PRO A 184 18.38 14.97 -13.64
N ALA A 185 18.19 15.80 -12.63
CA ALA A 185 19.27 16.53 -11.95
C ALA A 185 18.93 16.78 -10.47
N LEU A 186 18.85 15.71 -9.67
CA LEU A 186 18.50 15.78 -8.25
C LEU A 186 19.69 16.31 -7.44
N PRO A 187 19.52 17.35 -6.60
CA PRO A 187 20.60 17.83 -5.74
C PRO A 187 20.99 16.79 -4.70
N HIS A 188 22.26 16.38 -4.70
CA HIS A 188 22.84 15.54 -3.65
C HIS A 188 23.39 16.41 -2.52
N TRP A 189 23.09 16.02 -1.28
CA TRP A 189 23.53 16.72 -0.06
C TRP A 189 24.28 15.75 0.84
N HIS A 190 25.42 16.17 1.38
CA HIS A 190 26.17 15.43 2.39
C HIS A 190 26.61 16.38 3.49
N GLU A 191 26.39 16.00 4.76
CA GLU A 191 26.78 16.81 5.93
C GLU A 191 26.36 18.28 5.83
N GLY A 192 25.13 18.53 5.38
CA GLY A 192 24.57 19.87 5.24
C GLY A 192 25.03 20.67 4.02
N LYS A 193 25.95 20.15 3.20
CA LYS A 193 26.44 20.80 1.97
C LYS A 193 25.89 20.12 0.72
N MET A 194 25.49 20.90 -0.27
CA MET A 194 25.15 20.38 -1.60
C MET A 194 26.46 20.02 -2.32
N THR A 195 26.59 18.76 -2.75
CA THR A 195 27.83 18.28 -3.38
C THR A 195 27.72 18.16 -4.90
N GLY A 196 26.52 18.28 -5.46
CA GLY A 196 26.31 18.17 -6.91
C GLY A 196 24.84 17.93 -7.28
N HIS A 197 24.59 17.85 -8.59
CA HIS A 197 23.31 17.42 -9.14
C HIS A 197 23.53 16.16 -9.98
N HIS A 198 22.68 15.17 -9.83
CA HIS A 198 22.82 13.90 -10.55
C HIS A 198 21.46 13.38 -11.02
N PRO A 199 21.39 12.66 -12.14
CA PRO A 199 20.20 11.87 -12.43
C PRO A 199 19.94 10.90 -11.27
N ALA A 200 18.68 10.62 -10.97
CA ALA A 200 18.33 9.71 -9.88
C ALA A 200 17.04 8.96 -10.17
N ILE A 201 17.01 7.66 -9.86
CA ILE A 201 15.74 6.94 -9.73
C ILE A 201 15.08 7.41 -8.44
N VAL A 202 13.85 7.89 -8.54
CA VAL A 202 13.07 8.40 -7.41
C VAL A 202 11.79 7.58 -7.29
N ALA A 203 11.59 6.94 -6.15
CA ALA A 203 10.43 6.10 -5.86
C ALA A 203 9.69 6.61 -4.63
N ARG A 204 8.35 6.61 -4.67
CA ARG A 204 7.50 7.04 -3.57
C ARG A 204 7.37 5.93 -2.54
N VAL A 205 7.58 6.27 -1.27
CA VAL A 205 7.36 5.38 -0.14
C VAL A 205 5.95 5.65 0.39
N GLN A 206 5.06 4.67 0.29
CA GLN A 206 3.62 4.83 0.48
C GLN A 206 3.06 3.90 1.54
N ARG A 207 2.13 4.44 2.34
CA ARG A 207 1.31 3.65 3.28
C ARG A 207 0.17 2.92 2.56
N ILE A 208 -0.63 2.20 3.34
CA ILE A 208 -1.76 1.41 2.84
C ILE A 208 -2.83 2.22 2.11
N ASP A 209 -3.03 3.46 2.54
CA ASP A 209 -3.89 4.48 1.96
C ASP A 209 -3.29 5.17 0.72
N VAL A 210 -2.14 4.67 0.23
CA VAL A 210 -1.38 5.18 -0.92
C VAL A 210 -0.79 6.59 -0.69
N VAL A 211 -0.88 7.12 0.52
CA VAL A 211 -0.33 8.42 0.88
C VAL A 211 1.20 8.32 0.91
N THR A 212 1.85 9.27 0.23
CA THR A 212 3.32 9.34 0.14
C THR A 212 3.90 9.90 1.43
N MET A 213 4.71 9.10 2.10
CA MET A 213 5.43 9.49 3.33
C MET A 213 6.79 10.10 3.05
N GLY A 214 7.35 9.82 1.88
CA GLY A 214 8.63 10.36 1.42
C GLY A 214 9.09 9.70 0.13
N LEU A 215 10.33 9.98 -0.25
CA LEU A 215 10.94 9.51 -1.49
C LEU A 215 12.21 8.74 -1.17
N HIS A 216 12.37 7.58 -1.81
CA HIS A 216 13.63 6.88 -1.94
C HIS A 216 14.33 7.33 -3.22
N CYS A 217 15.59 7.71 -3.14
CA CYS A 217 16.38 8.23 -4.24
C CYS A 217 17.65 7.38 -4.40
N THR A 218 17.86 6.81 -5.59
CA THR A 218 19.13 6.19 -5.99
C THR A 218 19.82 7.14 -6.98
N TYR A 219 20.91 7.78 -6.57
CA TYR A 219 21.69 8.69 -7.41
C TYR A 219 22.53 7.92 -8.43
N LEU A 220 22.54 8.41 -9.66
CA LEU A 220 23.14 7.75 -10.81
C LEU A 220 24.20 8.63 -11.48
N SER A 221 25.16 8.00 -12.14
CA SER A 221 25.99 8.65 -13.15
C SER A 221 25.20 8.84 -14.45
N VAL A 222 25.70 9.68 -15.35
CA VAL A 222 25.11 9.85 -16.69
C VAL A 222 25.17 8.57 -17.53
N ASP A 223 26.12 7.68 -17.25
CA ASP A 223 26.32 6.41 -17.95
C ASP A 223 25.41 5.28 -17.41
N GLY A 224 24.56 5.58 -16.41
CA GLY A 224 23.67 4.59 -15.81
C GLY A 224 24.39 3.61 -14.89
N THR A 225 25.36 4.09 -14.13
CA THR A 225 25.92 3.39 -12.97
C THR A 225 25.55 4.14 -11.69
N LYS A 226 25.88 3.57 -10.52
CA LYS A 226 25.75 4.29 -9.25
C LYS A 226 26.61 5.57 -9.30
N ALA A 227 26.07 6.70 -8.87
CA ALA A 227 26.85 7.92 -8.75
C ALA A 227 27.99 7.72 -7.72
N ASP A 228 29.15 8.30 -8.02
CA ASP A 228 30.28 8.36 -7.08
C ASP A 228 30.03 9.47 -6.05
N VAL A 229 29.25 9.14 -5.02
CA VAL A 229 28.86 10.04 -3.94
C VAL A 229 28.85 9.29 -2.61
N SER A 230 29.04 10.02 -1.50
CA SER A 230 29.16 9.47 -0.14
C SER A 230 27.94 8.71 0.37
N ALA A 231 26.75 8.89 -0.21
CA ALA A 231 25.58 8.06 0.06
C ALA A 231 24.67 7.99 -1.17
N VAL A 232 24.87 6.95 -1.98
CA VAL A 232 24.20 6.77 -3.28
C VAL A 232 22.70 6.47 -3.19
N LYS A 233 22.23 5.81 -2.13
CA LYS A 233 20.80 5.58 -1.84
C LYS A 233 20.40 6.41 -0.63
N LYS A 234 19.33 7.20 -0.75
CA LYS A 234 18.84 8.08 0.33
C LYS A 234 17.33 8.09 0.41
N LEU A 235 16.82 8.16 1.62
CA LEU A 235 15.45 8.56 1.90
C LEU A 235 15.38 10.07 2.13
N THR A 236 14.28 10.71 1.72
CA THR A 236 14.00 12.07 2.20
C THR A 236 13.90 12.09 3.72
N PRO A 237 14.17 13.24 4.38
CA PRO A 237 13.90 13.39 5.79
C PRO A 237 12.47 12.97 6.14
N LYS A 238 12.26 12.45 7.35
CA LYS A 238 10.95 11.98 7.78
C LYS A 238 10.01 13.17 7.99
N LEU A 239 8.73 13.00 7.65
CA LEU A 239 7.69 13.99 7.97
C LEU A 239 7.46 14.10 9.49
N TRP A 240 7.66 12.99 10.20
CA TRP A 240 7.65 12.83 11.66
C TRP A 240 8.36 11.51 12.01
N ASP A 241 8.64 11.25 13.29
CA ASP A 241 9.29 10.00 13.69
C ASP A 241 8.42 8.77 13.43
N GLY A 242 8.96 7.80 12.69
CA GLY A 242 8.21 6.63 12.25
C GLY A 242 7.33 6.85 11.02
N ALA A 243 7.47 7.95 10.27
CA ALA A 243 6.67 8.20 9.06
C ALA A 243 6.75 7.08 8.00
N TYR A 244 7.87 6.33 7.94
CA TYR A 244 8.03 5.20 7.02
C TYR A 244 7.56 3.86 7.60
N THR A 245 7.18 3.79 8.88
CA THR A 245 6.71 2.55 9.50
C THR A 245 5.44 2.08 8.81
N GLY A 246 5.42 0.83 8.37
CA GLY A 246 4.30 0.28 7.61
C GLY A 246 4.23 0.68 6.14
N ALA A 247 5.12 1.56 5.68
CA ALA A 247 5.15 2.02 4.29
C ALA A 247 6.11 1.18 3.44
N ALA A 248 5.88 1.17 2.13
CA ALA A 248 6.73 0.50 1.15
C ALA A 248 6.73 1.26 -0.18
N VAL A 249 7.69 0.98 -1.05
CA VAL A 249 7.61 1.34 -2.47
C VAL A 249 6.75 0.30 -3.17
N ARG A 250 5.54 0.69 -3.55
CA ARG A 250 4.51 -0.21 -4.10
C ARG A 250 4.56 -0.22 -5.61
N LEU A 251 5.62 -0.80 -6.18
CA LEU A 251 5.90 -0.71 -7.62
C LEU A 251 4.66 -1.12 -8.42
N TYR A 252 4.09 -2.28 -8.13
CA TYR A 252 2.93 -2.77 -8.88
C TYR A 252 1.66 -2.76 -8.02
N PRO A 253 0.51 -2.36 -8.59
CA PRO A 253 -0.78 -2.49 -7.92
C PRO A 253 -1.12 -3.97 -7.70
N MET A 254 -1.99 -4.24 -6.72
CA MET A 254 -2.51 -5.59 -6.54
C MET A 254 -3.42 -5.99 -7.72
N ASP A 255 -3.17 -7.15 -8.30
CA ASP A 255 -3.98 -7.77 -9.37
C ASP A 255 -4.47 -9.18 -8.98
N GLY A 256 -4.52 -9.44 -7.67
CA GLY A 256 -4.91 -10.71 -7.08
C GLY A 256 -4.75 -10.66 -5.56
N ASP A 257 -4.59 -11.84 -4.94
CA ASP A 257 -4.47 -12.00 -3.49
C ASP A 257 -3.05 -12.34 -3.01
N THR A 258 -2.09 -12.38 -3.94
CA THR A 258 -0.70 -12.75 -3.69
C THR A 258 0.20 -11.55 -3.87
N LEU A 259 1.00 -11.22 -2.85
CA LEU A 259 1.94 -10.10 -2.86
C LEU A 259 3.36 -10.59 -2.66
N HIS A 260 4.30 -10.04 -3.42
CA HIS A 260 5.72 -10.28 -3.25
C HIS A 260 6.40 -9.08 -2.58
N LEU A 261 7.21 -9.34 -1.56
CA LEU A 261 7.90 -8.32 -0.77
C LEU A 261 9.41 -8.56 -0.83
N THR A 262 10.16 -7.49 -1.04
CA THR A 262 11.62 -7.48 -1.03
C THR A 262 12.15 -6.36 -0.14
N GLU A 263 13.45 -6.35 0.15
CA GLU A 263 14.12 -5.18 0.72
C GLU A 263 14.42 -4.13 -0.37
N GLY A 264 15.07 -4.51 -1.48
CA GLY A 264 15.50 -3.59 -2.53
C GLY A 264 14.51 -3.41 -3.70
N ILE A 265 14.51 -2.22 -4.30
CA ILE A 265 13.75 -1.92 -5.54
C ILE A 265 14.23 -2.79 -6.69
N GLU A 266 15.54 -2.96 -6.84
CA GLU A 266 16.11 -3.79 -7.91
C GLU A 266 15.72 -5.26 -7.75
N SER A 267 15.76 -5.79 -6.52
CA SER A 267 15.25 -7.13 -6.21
C SER A 267 13.76 -7.26 -6.50
N ALA A 268 12.96 -6.22 -6.22
CA ALA A 268 11.52 -6.23 -6.55
C ALA A 268 11.27 -6.30 -8.06
N PHE A 269 12.09 -5.65 -8.89
CA PHE A 269 12.02 -5.79 -10.34
C PHE A 269 12.40 -7.20 -10.81
N ALA A 270 13.49 -7.78 -10.28
CA ALA A 270 13.85 -9.16 -10.58
C ALA A 270 12.71 -10.14 -10.19
N VAL A 271 12.10 -9.90 -9.03
CA VAL A 271 10.95 -10.68 -8.55
C VAL A 271 9.73 -10.53 -9.45
N ARG A 272 9.42 -9.32 -9.91
CA ARG A 272 8.34 -9.09 -10.88
C ARG A 272 8.57 -9.88 -12.16
N LEU A 273 9.78 -9.85 -12.72
CA LEU A 273 10.11 -10.57 -13.95
C LEU A 273 9.99 -12.09 -13.78
N GLY A 274 10.40 -12.62 -12.62
CA GLY A 274 10.34 -14.06 -12.37
C GLY A 274 8.96 -14.59 -11.97
N SER A 275 8.21 -13.84 -11.14
CA SER A 275 6.93 -14.31 -10.61
C SER A 275 5.72 -13.85 -11.42
N GLY A 276 5.85 -12.75 -12.18
CA GLY A 276 4.73 -12.07 -12.85
C GLY A 276 3.74 -11.39 -11.90
N GLY A 277 3.94 -11.49 -10.57
CA GLY A 277 3.02 -10.96 -9.56
C GLY A 277 3.38 -9.55 -9.09
N PRO A 278 2.53 -8.90 -8.29
CA PRO A 278 2.81 -7.58 -7.71
C PRO A 278 4.00 -7.64 -6.75
N ALA A 279 5.01 -6.80 -6.97
CA ALA A 279 6.22 -6.76 -6.15
C ALA A 279 6.41 -5.37 -5.49
N TRP A 280 6.61 -5.34 -4.17
CA TRP A 280 6.88 -4.12 -3.40
C TRP A 280 8.24 -4.20 -2.71
N ALA A 281 8.91 -3.05 -2.59
CA ALA A 281 10.21 -2.92 -1.90
C ALA A 281 10.06 -2.17 -0.57
N CYS A 282 10.53 -2.77 0.52
CA CYS A 282 10.41 -2.22 1.87
C CYS A 282 11.60 -1.33 2.28
N LEU A 283 12.68 -1.35 1.50
CA LEU A 283 13.88 -0.52 1.60
C LEU A 283 14.84 -0.81 2.75
N THR A 284 14.34 -1.31 3.88
CA THR A 284 15.15 -1.68 5.05
C THR A 284 14.54 -2.89 5.75
N ALA A 285 15.36 -3.69 6.42
CA ALA A 285 14.92 -4.78 7.30
C ALA A 285 13.84 -4.35 8.30
N GLY A 286 14.02 -3.22 9.00
CA GLY A 286 13.03 -2.73 9.96
C GLY A 286 11.70 -2.31 9.31
N ALA A 287 11.73 -1.73 8.12
CA ALA A 287 10.51 -1.40 7.38
C ALA A 287 9.84 -2.66 6.80
N LEU A 288 10.61 -3.69 6.43
CA LEU A 288 10.11 -4.99 6.01
C LEU A 288 9.32 -5.65 7.13
N GLU A 289 9.86 -5.70 8.35
CA GLU A 289 9.15 -6.26 9.52
C GLU A 289 7.82 -5.55 9.79
N ALA A 290 7.80 -4.23 9.65
CA ALA A 290 6.65 -3.39 10.00
C ALA A 290 5.65 -3.18 8.86
N VAL A 291 5.93 -3.63 7.62
CA VAL A 291 5.14 -3.29 6.43
C VAL A 291 3.66 -3.65 6.59
N GLN A 292 2.77 -2.74 6.20
CA GLN A 292 1.34 -2.98 6.23
C GLN A 292 0.84 -3.63 4.94
N ILE A 293 0.13 -4.74 5.10
CA ILE A 293 -0.40 -5.55 4.01
C ILE A 293 -1.91 -5.28 3.84
N PRO A 294 -2.41 -5.05 2.61
CA PRO A 294 -3.85 -4.89 2.37
C PRO A 294 -4.65 -6.10 2.87
N ARG A 295 -5.88 -5.85 3.31
CA ARG A 295 -6.78 -6.91 3.81
C ARG A 295 -7.09 -7.97 2.75
N GLY A 296 -7.16 -7.58 1.46
CA GLY A 296 -7.42 -8.50 0.36
C GLY A 296 -6.27 -9.46 0.02
N VAL A 297 -5.08 -9.26 0.57
CA VAL A 297 -3.92 -10.14 0.33
C VAL A 297 -4.01 -11.34 1.26
N ARG A 298 -4.17 -12.54 0.69
CA ARG A 298 -4.23 -13.83 1.40
C ARG A 298 -2.89 -14.53 1.46
N SER A 299 -2.03 -14.30 0.46
CA SER A 299 -0.75 -14.97 0.30
C SER A 299 0.38 -13.94 0.17
N VAL A 300 1.48 -14.16 0.90
CA VAL A 300 2.65 -13.27 0.84
C VAL A 300 3.90 -14.08 0.60
N CYS A 301 4.70 -13.69 -0.40
CA CYS A 301 6.03 -14.22 -0.64
C CYS A 301 7.05 -13.17 -0.20
N VAL A 302 7.82 -13.47 0.85
CA VAL A 302 8.89 -12.63 1.35
C VAL A 302 10.20 -13.11 0.75
N TRP A 303 10.75 -12.33 -0.17
CA TRP A 303 12.04 -12.59 -0.81
C TRP A 303 13.13 -11.86 -0.03
N GLY A 304 13.60 -12.51 1.03
CA GLY A 304 14.63 -11.95 1.92
C GLY A 304 16.02 -12.03 1.29
N ASP A 305 16.90 -11.11 1.65
CA ASP A 305 18.29 -11.13 1.21
C ASP A 305 19.11 -12.10 2.10
N LEU A 306 20.16 -12.70 1.53
CA LEU A 306 21.10 -13.54 2.25
C LEU A 306 22.31 -12.70 2.65
N ASP A 307 22.26 -12.06 3.82
CA ASP A 307 23.38 -11.27 4.32
C ASP A 307 24.19 -11.99 5.41
N ALA A 308 25.48 -11.66 5.53
CA ALA A 308 26.38 -12.29 6.50
C ALA A 308 26.02 -11.97 7.97
N SER A 309 25.32 -10.86 8.22
CA SER A 309 24.88 -10.46 9.56
C SER A 309 23.61 -11.18 10.02
N GLY A 310 22.91 -11.86 9.11
CA GLY A 310 21.63 -12.52 9.35
C GLY A 310 20.44 -11.55 9.49
N THR A 311 20.61 -10.26 9.19
CA THR A 311 19.63 -9.22 9.54
C THR A 311 18.38 -9.31 8.67
N GLY A 312 18.55 -9.39 7.36
CA GLY A 312 17.46 -9.55 6.40
C GLY A 312 16.70 -10.86 6.61
N GLN A 313 17.41 -11.95 6.92
CA GLN A 313 16.80 -13.25 7.21
C GLN A 313 15.93 -13.20 8.48
N ARG A 314 16.42 -12.55 9.55
CA ARG A 314 15.64 -12.34 10.78
C ARG A 314 14.41 -11.48 10.51
N ALA A 315 14.56 -10.40 9.75
CA ALA A 315 13.45 -9.52 9.39
C ALA A 315 12.38 -10.22 8.55
N ALA A 316 12.80 -10.99 7.54
CA ALA A 316 11.89 -11.78 6.71
C ALA A 316 11.12 -12.82 7.53
N ARG A 317 11.79 -13.46 8.51
CA ARG A 317 11.15 -14.42 9.40
C ARG A 317 10.18 -13.74 10.37
N ALA A 318 10.56 -12.63 10.98
CA ALA A 318 9.69 -11.87 11.89
C ALA A 318 8.42 -11.37 11.16
N LEU A 319 8.56 -10.88 9.92
CA LEU A 319 7.43 -10.55 9.07
C LEU A 319 6.52 -11.77 8.82
N ALA A 320 7.11 -12.92 8.49
CA ALA A 320 6.34 -14.12 8.21
C ALA A 320 5.57 -14.63 9.42
N ASP A 321 6.19 -14.66 10.59
CA ASP A 321 5.53 -15.06 11.84
C ASP A 321 4.37 -14.11 12.18
N ARG A 322 4.56 -12.79 12.01
CA ARG A 322 3.50 -11.79 12.18
C ARG A 322 2.33 -12.02 11.23
N LEU A 323 2.60 -12.14 9.93
CA LEU A 323 1.55 -12.31 8.91
C LEU A 323 0.82 -13.65 9.00
N ALA A 324 1.52 -14.72 9.42
CA ALA A 324 0.91 -15.99 9.75
C ALA A 324 -0.04 -15.88 10.96
N GLY A 325 0.36 -15.13 12.00
CA GLY A 325 -0.51 -14.78 13.13
C GLY A 325 -1.74 -13.94 12.73
N GLU A 326 -1.64 -13.18 11.63
CA GLU A 326 -2.76 -12.46 11.02
C GLU A 326 -3.63 -13.35 10.09
N GLY A 327 -3.34 -14.65 9.99
CA GLY A 327 -4.12 -15.63 9.23
C GLY A 327 -3.80 -15.69 7.72
N ARG A 328 -2.64 -15.17 7.29
CA ARG A 328 -2.20 -15.23 5.89
C ARG A 328 -1.28 -16.44 5.63
N SER A 329 -1.30 -16.92 4.39
CA SER A 329 -0.29 -17.87 3.92
C SER A 329 1.00 -17.11 3.61
N VAL A 330 2.13 -17.52 4.18
CA VAL A 330 3.41 -16.83 3.99
C VAL A 330 4.49 -17.81 3.57
N ARG A 331 5.27 -17.44 2.56
CA ARG A 331 6.48 -18.15 2.14
C ARG A 331 7.67 -17.22 2.25
N VAL A 332 8.72 -17.66 2.95
CA VAL A 332 10.01 -16.97 2.97
C VAL A 332 10.94 -17.66 2.01
N LEU A 333 11.50 -16.90 1.08
CA LEU A 333 12.41 -17.36 0.04
C LEU A 333 13.75 -16.64 0.25
N LEU A 334 14.83 -17.41 0.32
CA LEU A 334 16.20 -16.90 0.37
C LEU A 334 16.97 -17.31 -0.89
N PRO A 335 17.90 -16.48 -1.38
CA PRO A 335 18.74 -16.80 -2.52
C PRO A 335 19.41 -18.17 -2.39
N PRO A 336 19.28 -19.04 -3.41
CA PRO A 336 19.89 -20.37 -3.37
C PRO A 336 21.40 -20.27 -3.64
N GLY A 337 22.22 -20.41 -2.60
CA GLY A 337 23.68 -20.42 -2.72
C GLY A 337 24.40 -20.03 -1.45
N ALA A 338 25.72 -19.95 -1.53
CA ALA A 338 26.55 -19.32 -0.50
C ALA A 338 26.82 -17.85 -0.87
N ILE A 339 27.06 -17.01 0.14
CA ILE A 339 27.53 -15.65 -0.07
C ILE A 339 28.91 -15.74 -0.76
N PRO A 340 29.12 -15.10 -1.93
CA PRO A 340 30.41 -15.11 -2.60
C PRO A 340 31.53 -14.57 -1.71
N GLU A 341 32.74 -15.07 -1.89
CA GLU A 341 33.91 -14.62 -1.11
C GLU A 341 34.13 -13.11 -1.28
N GLY A 342 34.23 -12.39 -0.16
CA GLY A 342 34.37 -10.93 -0.14
C GLY A 342 33.07 -10.13 -0.34
N ALA A 343 31.94 -10.78 -0.63
CA ALA A 343 30.64 -10.11 -0.72
C ALA A 343 29.99 -9.93 0.66
N LYS A 344 29.18 -8.88 0.81
CA LYS A 344 28.43 -8.62 2.06
C LYS A 344 27.14 -9.43 2.18
N GLY A 345 26.68 -9.98 1.06
CA GLY A 345 25.47 -10.78 0.95
C GLY A 345 25.24 -11.22 -0.49
N LEU A 346 24.13 -11.94 -0.68
CA LEU A 346 23.59 -12.35 -1.96
C LEU A 346 22.12 -11.92 -1.98
N ASP A 347 21.69 -11.18 -2.99
CA ASP A 347 20.30 -10.74 -3.15
C ASP A 347 19.61 -11.42 -4.35
N TRP A 348 18.31 -11.19 -4.51
CA TRP A 348 17.54 -11.78 -5.60
C TRP A 348 17.84 -11.19 -6.98
N LEU A 349 18.43 -9.99 -7.04
CA LEU A 349 18.93 -9.44 -8.29
C LEU A 349 20.19 -10.18 -8.74
N ASP A 350 21.07 -10.56 -7.82
CA ASP A 350 22.25 -11.37 -8.12
C ASP A 350 21.83 -12.74 -8.69
N VAL A 351 20.82 -13.40 -8.08
CA VAL A 351 20.28 -14.68 -8.58
C VAL A 351 19.72 -14.53 -10.00
N TRP A 352 18.93 -13.48 -10.24
CA TRP A 352 18.38 -13.18 -11.56
C TRP A 352 19.49 -12.97 -12.59
N THR A 353 20.48 -12.15 -12.27
CA THR A 353 21.59 -11.83 -13.19
C THR A 353 22.42 -13.07 -13.54
N GLN A 354 22.58 -14.01 -12.59
CA GLN A 354 23.34 -15.24 -12.82
C GLN A 354 22.56 -16.31 -13.59
N ARG A 355 21.23 -16.39 -13.41
CA ARG A 355 20.42 -17.54 -13.88
C ARG A 355 19.35 -17.20 -14.91
N GLY A 356 19.01 -15.92 -15.07
CA GLY A 356 17.89 -15.46 -15.91
C GLY A 356 16.50 -15.88 -15.41
N ARG A 357 16.41 -16.42 -14.19
CA ARG A 357 15.17 -16.88 -13.54
C ARG A 357 15.35 -16.99 -12.03
N ILE A 358 14.24 -16.96 -11.29
CA ILE A 358 14.18 -17.10 -9.82
C ILE A 358 13.14 -18.11 -9.39
#